data_AF-A0A962JIE1-F1
#
_entry.id   AF-A0A962JIE1-F1
#
_cell.length_a   1.000
_cell.length_b   1.000
_cell.length_c   1.000
_cell.angle_alpha   90.00
_cell.angle_beta   90.00
_cell.angle_gamma   90.00
#
_symmetry.space_group_name_H-M   'P 1'
#
loop_
_entity.id
_entity.type
_entity.pdbx_description
1 polymer ?
#
loop_
_entity_poly.entity_id
_entity_poly.type
_entity_poly.pdbx_seq_one_letter_code
_entity_poly.pdbx_strand_id
1 'polypeptide(L)'
;MTRFFQPLVTPSHHALAKILRLDPSKPITASNEVFSLEQLCATHRHLFAGTEHDFHAGRLRTLSVHAGSQSFPLAREVKHLMTQTFLIGLPHPLCVVDWVVYVLSSIHPFLDGNRRTCWMFANNYLAEQGFYPIDWDGFRPCWEQVVLLAHEQKMELMWPKLVAFHRDSQHKP
;
A
#
# COMPACT_ATOMS: atom_id res chain seq x y z
N MET A 1 -6.80 20.95 14.86
CA MET A 1 -5.65 20.93 13.94
C MET A 1 -5.28 19.49 13.62
N THR A 2 -5.72 18.98 12.48
CA THR A 2 -5.38 17.64 12.00
C THR A 2 -3.90 17.65 11.60
N ARG A 3 -3.05 16.98 12.39
CA ARG A 3 -1.65 16.76 12.00
C ARG A 3 -1.65 15.89 10.76
N PHE A 4 -1.45 16.48 9.58
CA PHE A 4 -1.14 15.74 8.38
C PHE A 4 0.04 14.81 8.69
N PHE A 5 -0.08 13.54 8.30
CA PHE A 5 1.03 12.62 8.34
C PHE A 5 2.13 13.21 7.44
N GLN A 6 3.18 13.76 8.04
CA GLN A 6 4.42 14.01 7.34
C GLN A 6 5.26 12.76 7.55
N PRO A 7 5.37 11.88 6.54
CA PRO A 7 6.29 10.77 6.63
C PRO A 7 7.67 11.36 6.87
N LEU A 8 8.27 11.02 8.01
CA LEU A 8 9.68 11.28 8.24
C LEU A 8 10.44 10.61 7.09
N VAL A 9 11.25 11.38 6.35
CA VAL A 9 12.09 10.83 5.29
C VAL A 9 13.04 9.83 5.95
N THR A 10 12.81 8.55 5.67
CA THR A 10 13.63 7.45 6.19
C THR A 10 14.82 7.20 5.28
N PRO A 11 15.86 6.46 5.72
CA PRO A 11 16.91 5.97 4.82
C PRO A 11 16.34 5.21 3.60
N SER A 12 15.21 4.51 3.76
CA SER A 12 14.47 3.87 2.66
C SER A 12 13.92 4.87 1.65
N HIS A 13 13.37 6.00 2.10
CA HIS A 13 12.94 7.07 1.20
C HIS A 13 14.12 7.66 0.41
N HIS A 14 15.31 7.80 1.03
CA HIS A 14 16.51 8.26 0.33
C HIS A 14 17.03 7.24 -0.70
N ALA A 15 17.03 5.95 -0.37
CA ALA A 15 17.41 4.90 -1.32
C ALA A 15 16.44 4.84 -2.51
N LEU A 16 15.14 4.89 -2.22
CA LEU A 16 14.09 4.89 -3.23
C LEU A 16 14.16 6.15 -4.09
N ALA A 17 14.42 7.32 -3.50
CA ALA A 17 14.62 8.56 -4.24
C ALA A 17 15.79 8.44 -5.23
N LYS A 18 16.91 7.83 -4.84
CA LYS A 18 18.04 7.59 -5.76
C LYS A 18 17.65 6.70 -6.93
N ILE A 19 16.95 5.60 -6.68
CA ILE A 19 16.47 4.66 -7.72
C ILE A 19 15.55 5.40 -8.70
N LEU A 20 14.63 6.20 -8.17
CA LEU A 20 13.65 6.94 -8.94
C LEU A 20 14.18 8.26 -9.52
N ARG A 21 15.48 8.55 -9.32
CA ARG A 21 16.14 9.80 -9.73
C ARG A 21 15.41 11.06 -9.24
N LEU A 22 14.84 10.95 -8.04
CA LEU A 22 14.11 12.01 -7.37
C LEU A 22 15.04 12.84 -6.49
N ASP A 23 14.78 14.14 -6.47
CA ASP A 23 15.23 15.01 -5.39
C ASP A 23 14.16 14.96 -4.29
N PRO A 24 14.42 14.29 -3.15
CA PRO A 24 13.44 14.13 -2.08
C PRO A 24 13.06 15.46 -1.41
N SER A 25 13.77 16.55 -1.72
CA SER A 25 13.46 17.90 -1.24
C SER A 25 12.48 18.67 -2.15
N LYS A 26 12.23 18.20 -3.37
CA LYS A 26 11.32 18.87 -4.31
C LYS A 26 9.88 18.38 -4.11
N PRO A 27 8.91 19.29 -3.92
CA PRO A 27 7.51 18.90 -3.91
C PRO A 27 7.13 18.41 -5.31
N ILE A 28 6.71 17.15 -5.39
CA ILE A 28 6.12 16.59 -6.60
C ILE A 28 4.62 16.66 -6.41
N THR A 29 3.93 17.43 -7.25
CA THR A 29 2.47 17.36 -7.32
C THR A 29 2.10 16.05 -8.02
N ALA A 30 2.01 14.98 -7.24
CA ALA A 30 1.50 13.72 -7.73
C ALA A 30 0.01 13.88 -8.05
N SER A 31 -0.42 13.40 -9.22
CA SER A 31 -1.85 13.23 -9.46
C SER A 31 -2.34 12.06 -8.60
N ASN A 32 -3.32 12.31 -7.74
CA ASN A 32 -3.95 11.27 -6.92
C ASN A 32 -4.95 10.42 -7.71
N GLU A 33 -5.24 10.73 -8.98
CA GLU A 33 -6.25 10.03 -9.78
C GLU A 33 -5.93 8.53 -9.97
N VAL A 34 -4.64 8.20 -9.96
CA VAL A 34 -4.11 6.84 -10.18
C VAL A 34 -4.07 6.00 -8.89
N PHE A 35 -3.99 6.67 -7.74
CA PHE A 35 -3.90 6.02 -6.44
C PHE A 35 -5.30 5.66 -5.93
N SER A 36 -5.87 4.57 -6.47
CA SER A 36 -7.22 4.13 -6.11
C SER A 36 -7.32 2.63 -5.84
N LEU A 37 -8.30 2.26 -5.02
CA LEU A 37 -8.63 0.86 -4.77
C LEU A 37 -9.06 0.14 -6.06
N GLU A 38 -9.73 0.85 -6.96
CA GLU A 38 -10.15 0.31 -8.25
C GLU A 38 -8.94 -0.08 -9.10
N GLN A 39 -7.93 0.79 -9.21
CA GLN A 39 -6.69 0.52 -9.92
C GLN A 39 -5.90 -0.63 -9.30
N LEU A 40 -5.89 -0.73 -7.96
CA LEU A 40 -5.30 -1.88 -7.27
C LEU A 40 -5.99 -3.20 -7.66
N CYS A 41 -7.32 -3.22 -7.64
CA CYS A 41 -8.11 -4.39 -8.02
C CYS A 41 -7.95 -4.71 -9.50
N ALA A 42 -7.87 -3.70 -10.38
CA ALA A 42 -7.62 -3.86 -11.80
C ALA A 42 -6.23 -4.45 -12.07
N THR A 43 -5.21 -3.99 -11.34
CA THR A 43 -3.85 -4.52 -11.40
C THR A 43 -3.82 -5.99 -11.00
N HIS A 44 -4.47 -6.35 -9.88
CA HIS A 44 -4.59 -7.75 -9.49
C HIS A 44 -5.33 -8.57 -10.54
N ARG A 45 -6.40 -8.02 -11.13
CA ARG A 45 -7.13 -8.74 -12.19
C ARG A 45 -6.21 -9.04 -13.37
N HIS A 46 -5.45 -8.05 -13.85
CA HIS A 46 -4.54 -8.24 -14.99
C HIS A 46 -3.46 -9.28 -14.72
N LEU A 47 -2.91 -9.33 -13.50
CA LEU A 47 -1.87 -10.30 -13.15
C LEU A 47 -2.36 -11.75 -13.08
N PHE A 48 -3.64 -11.95 -12.73
CA PHE A 48 -4.18 -13.27 -12.40
C PHE A 48 -5.31 -13.72 -13.33
N ALA A 49 -5.73 -12.89 -14.29
CA ALA A 49 -6.71 -13.25 -15.29
C ALA A 49 -6.24 -14.45 -16.11
N GLY A 50 -7.10 -15.45 -16.28
CA GLY A 50 -6.77 -16.68 -17.02
C GLY A 50 -5.78 -17.62 -16.33
N THR A 51 -5.46 -17.39 -15.05
CA THR A 51 -4.68 -18.32 -14.21
C THR A 51 -5.62 -19.22 -13.39
N GLU A 52 -5.06 -20.18 -12.64
CA GLU A 52 -5.84 -20.98 -11.69
C GLU A 52 -6.53 -20.15 -10.59
N HIS A 53 -6.15 -18.87 -10.42
CA HIS A 53 -6.73 -17.94 -9.46
C HIS A 53 -7.75 -16.97 -10.07
N ASP A 54 -8.14 -17.15 -11.34
CA ASP A 54 -8.98 -16.21 -12.11
C ASP A 54 -10.30 -15.86 -11.41
N PHE A 55 -10.96 -16.83 -10.78
CA PHE A 55 -12.25 -16.65 -10.10
C PHE A 55 -12.23 -15.65 -8.92
N HIS A 56 -11.04 -15.36 -8.39
CA HIS A 56 -10.82 -14.36 -7.34
C HIS A 56 -10.00 -13.14 -7.83
N ALA A 57 -9.62 -13.10 -9.10
CA ALA A 57 -8.77 -12.06 -9.64
C ALA A 57 -9.44 -10.67 -9.54
N GLY A 58 -8.78 -9.76 -8.83
CA GLY A 58 -9.27 -8.41 -8.57
C GLY A 58 -10.40 -8.32 -7.55
N ARG A 59 -10.68 -9.40 -6.80
CA ARG A 59 -11.70 -9.41 -5.74
C ARG A 59 -11.03 -9.40 -4.38
N LEU A 60 -11.43 -8.47 -3.52
CA LEU A 60 -11.03 -8.50 -2.11
C LEU A 60 -11.52 -9.80 -1.46
N ARG A 61 -10.69 -10.38 -0.61
CA ARG A 61 -10.99 -11.64 0.07
C ARG A 61 -12.19 -11.48 0.99
N THR A 62 -13.02 -12.52 1.03
CA THR A 62 -14.12 -12.70 1.99
C THR A 62 -13.83 -13.83 2.98
N LEU A 63 -12.67 -14.48 2.85
CA LEU A 63 -12.18 -15.51 3.74
C LEU A 63 -10.99 -15.01 4.56
N SER A 64 -10.78 -15.62 5.72
CA SER A 64 -9.59 -15.39 6.53
C SER A 64 -8.36 -16.01 5.86
N VAL A 65 -7.23 -15.34 5.98
CA VAL A 65 -5.93 -15.80 5.48
C VAL A 65 -4.91 -15.69 6.59
N HIS A 66 -3.89 -16.54 6.55
CA HIS A 66 -2.77 -16.56 7.48
C HIS A 66 -1.48 -16.78 6.70
N ALA A 67 -0.38 -16.20 7.16
CA ALA A 67 0.95 -16.42 6.60
C ALA A 67 1.93 -16.71 7.74
N GLY A 68 2.32 -17.98 7.90
CA GLY A 68 3.10 -18.41 9.05
C GLY A 68 2.37 -18.13 10.36
N SER A 69 3.02 -17.40 11.27
CA SER A 69 2.43 -16.94 12.54
C SER A 69 1.65 -15.62 12.43
N GLN A 70 1.69 -14.95 11.28
CA GLN A 70 1.02 -13.66 11.10
C GLN A 70 -0.47 -13.85 10.83
N SER A 71 -1.29 -13.22 11.68
CA SER A 71 -2.74 -13.08 11.48
C SER A 71 -3.05 -11.75 10.81
N PHE A 72 -3.94 -11.79 9.81
CA PHE A 72 -4.41 -10.60 9.12
C PHE A 72 -5.81 -10.18 9.62
N PRO A 73 -6.28 -8.95 9.32
CA PRO A 73 -7.61 -8.50 9.72
C PRO A 73 -8.73 -9.45 9.30
N LEU A 74 -9.87 -9.39 10.00
CA LEU A 74 -11.00 -10.25 9.69
C LEU A 74 -11.51 -9.93 8.28
N ALA A 75 -11.94 -10.96 7.54
CA ALA A 75 -12.34 -10.78 6.14
C ALA A 75 -13.46 -9.75 5.94
N ARG A 76 -14.39 -9.68 6.90
CA ARG A 76 -15.48 -8.68 6.92
C ARG A 76 -15.00 -7.23 7.01
N GLU A 77 -13.79 -7.00 7.52
CA GLU A 77 -13.20 -5.67 7.72
C GLU A 77 -12.39 -5.23 6.50
N VAL A 78 -11.92 -6.17 5.67
CA VAL A 78 -10.99 -5.90 4.55
C VAL A 78 -11.52 -4.83 3.62
N LYS A 79 -12.77 -4.94 3.15
CA LYS A 79 -13.35 -3.96 2.22
C LYS A 79 -13.32 -2.55 2.82
N HIS A 80 -13.73 -2.41 4.08
CA HIS A 80 -13.75 -1.13 4.76
C HIS A 80 -12.33 -0.56 4.92
N LEU A 81 -11.40 -1.36 5.44
CA LEU A 81 -10.01 -0.93 5.65
C LEU A 81 -9.33 -0.51 4.34
N MET A 82 -9.56 -1.26 3.26
CA MET A 82 -9.04 -0.93 1.94
C MET A 82 -9.67 0.35 1.39
N THR A 83 -10.98 0.56 1.53
CA THR A 83 -11.59 1.83 1.12
C THR A 83 -10.99 3.01 1.88
N GLN A 84 -10.84 2.92 3.20
CA GLN A 84 -10.25 4.01 4.00
C GLN A 84 -8.81 4.33 3.60
N THR A 85 -8.04 3.28 3.28
CA THR A 85 -6.64 3.39 2.89
C THR A 85 -6.42 4.30 1.67
N PHE A 86 -7.33 4.25 0.70
CA PHE A 86 -7.21 5.00 -0.56
C PHE A 86 -7.91 6.37 -0.51
N LEU A 87 -8.51 6.76 0.62
CA LEU A 87 -9.07 8.10 0.83
C LEU A 87 -8.05 9.09 1.40
N ILE A 88 -6.83 8.62 1.71
CA ILE A 88 -5.81 9.45 2.33
C ILE A 88 -5.02 10.20 1.26
N GLY A 89 -4.96 11.52 1.38
CA GLY A 89 -4.05 12.34 0.58
C GLY A 89 -2.60 12.14 1.06
N LEU A 90 -1.77 11.57 0.19
CA LEU A 90 -0.34 11.37 0.46
C LEU A 90 0.48 12.49 -0.21
N PRO A 91 1.47 13.07 0.50
CA PRO A 91 2.12 14.30 0.07
C PRO A 91 3.19 14.11 -1.02
N HIS A 92 3.58 12.86 -1.31
CA HIS A 92 4.68 12.57 -2.23
C HIS A 92 4.57 11.15 -2.83
N PRO A 93 4.98 10.92 -4.10
CA PRO A 93 4.94 9.60 -4.73
C PRO A 93 5.65 8.49 -3.96
N LEU A 94 6.79 8.80 -3.33
CA LEU A 94 7.51 7.85 -2.46
C LEU A 94 6.66 7.38 -1.29
N CYS A 95 5.80 8.25 -0.76
CA CYS A 95 4.91 7.91 0.34
C CYS A 95 3.80 6.97 -0.14
N VAL A 96 3.37 7.07 -1.40
CA VAL A 96 2.43 6.12 -2.00
C VAL A 96 3.06 4.73 -2.10
N VAL A 97 4.30 4.63 -2.59
CA VAL A 97 5.01 3.34 -2.68
C VAL A 97 5.13 2.69 -1.31
N ASP A 98 5.61 3.45 -0.32
CA ASP A 98 5.77 2.97 1.05
C ASP A 98 4.43 2.59 1.71
N TRP A 99 3.39 3.39 1.45
CA TRP A 99 2.04 3.16 1.95
C TRP A 99 1.40 1.90 1.37
N VAL A 100 1.47 1.69 0.06
CA VAL A 100 0.93 0.50 -0.61
C VAL A 100 1.59 -0.76 -0.05
N VAL A 101 2.92 -0.75 0.08
CA VAL A 101 3.66 -1.89 0.65
C VAL A 101 3.16 -2.20 2.05
N TYR A 102 3.05 -1.19 2.91
CA TYR A 102 2.54 -1.34 4.27
C TYR A 102 1.13 -1.95 4.29
N VAL A 103 0.20 -1.34 3.56
CA VAL A 103 -1.22 -1.73 3.52
C VAL A 103 -1.37 -3.18 3.05
N LEU A 104 -0.75 -3.54 1.92
CA LEU A 104 -0.92 -4.88 1.36
C LEU A 104 -0.26 -5.95 2.23
N SER A 105 0.82 -5.60 2.94
CA SER A 105 1.48 -6.49 3.90
C SER A 105 0.74 -6.61 5.23
N SER A 106 -0.06 -5.62 5.62
CA SER A 106 -0.82 -5.61 6.88
C SER A 106 -2.26 -6.13 6.73
N ILE A 107 -2.93 -5.82 5.62
CA ILE A 107 -4.34 -6.17 5.41
C ILE A 107 -4.47 -7.48 4.65
N HIS A 108 -3.52 -7.75 3.76
CA HIS A 108 -3.52 -8.90 2.85
C HIS A 108 -4.86 -9.01 2.08
N PRO A 109 -5.21 -8.00 1.26
CA PRO A 109 -6.56 -7.83 0.72
C PRO A 109 -7.04 -8.93 -0.23
N PHE A 110 -6.14 -9.69 -0.84
CA PHE A 110 -6.45 -10.76 -1.78
C PHE A 110 -6.14 -12.14 -1.17
N LEU A 111 -6.73 -13.20 -1.73
CA LEU A 111 -6.47 -14.57 -1.25
C LEU A 111 -5.05 -15.05 -1.58
N ASP A 112 -4.52 -14.63 -2.71
CA ASP A 112 -3.12 -14.83 -3.09
C ASP A 112 -2.64 -13.61 -3.88
N GLY A 113 -1.35 -13.52 -4.19
CA GLY A 113 -0.84 -12.56 -5.16
C GLY A 113 -0.66 -11.14 -4.62
N ASN A 114 -0.87 -10.91 -3.32
CA ASN A 114 -0.76 -9.61 -2.67
C ASN A 114 0.59 -8.92 -2.96
N ARG A 115 1.70 -9.65 -2.82
CA ARG A 115 3.03 -9.10 -3.06
C ARG A 115 3.27 -8.69 -4.53
N ARG A 116 2.94 -9.58 -5.47
CA ARG A 116 3.06 -9.33 -6.92
C ARG A 116 2.19 -8.13 -7.34
N THR A 117 0.98 -8.07 -6.80
CA THR A 117 0.05 -6.96 -7.01
C THR A 117 0.60 -5.65 -6.46
N CYS A 118 1.17 -5.65 -5.25
CA CYS A 118 1.80 -4.49 -4.62
C CYS A 118 2.89 -3.88 -5.53
N TRP A 119 3.81 -4.72 -5.98
CA TRP A 119 4.93 -4.30 -6.82
C TRP A 119 4.48 -3.75 -8.17
N MET A 120 3.56 -4.45 -8.84
CA MET A 120 3.03 -3.99 -10.12
C MET A 120 2.24 -2.69 -9.95
N PHE A 121 1.40 -2.59 -8.93
CA PHE A 121 0.62 -1.38 -8.67
C PHE A 121 1.52 -0.18 -8.38
N ALA A 122 2.57 -0.36 -7.58
CA ALA A 122 3.54 0.69 -7.31
C ALA A 122 4.29 1.13 -8.58
N ASN A 123 4.70 0.18 -9.43
CA ASN A 123 5.38 0.51 -10.69
C ASN A 123 4.44 1.20 -11.70
N ASN A 124 3.18 0.77 -11.80
CA ASN A 124 2.18 1.45 -12.64
C ASN A 124 1.96 2.89 -12.16
N TYR A 125 1.75 3.07 -10.85
CA TYR A 125 1.62 4.40 -10.25
C TYR A 125 2.84 5.29 -10.56
N LEU A 126 4.06 4.77 -10.35
CA LEU A 126 5.29 5.51 -10.62
C LEU A 126 5.43 5.90 -12.10
N ALA A 127 5.15 4.98 -13.01
CA ALA A 127 5.20 5.22 -14.45
C ALA A 127 4.22 6.33 -14.87
N GLU A 128 3.01 6.33 -14.32
CA GLU A 128 2.01 7.39 -14.58
C GLU A 128 2.44 8.75 -14.02
N GLN A 129 3.28 8.78 -13.00
CA GLN A 129 3.92 10.01 -12.50
C GLN A 129 5.22 10.38 -13.25
N GLY A 130 5.60 9.62 -14.30
CA GLY A 130 6.81 9.87 -15.09
C GLY A 130 8.10 9.36 -14.47
N PHE A 131 8.03 8.47 -13.48
CA PHE A 131 9.20 7.86 -12.85
C PHE A 131 9.56 6.51 -13.46
N TYR A 132 10.81 6.12 -13.23
CA TYR A 132 11.30 4.79 -13.59
C TYR A 132 10.67 3.72 -12.68
N PRO A 133 10.33 2.53 -13.22
CA PRO A 133 9.88 1.42 -12.40
C PRO A 133 11.02 0.93 -11.48
N ILE A 134 10.63 0.36 -10.35
CA ILE A 134 11.57 -0.25 -9.40
C ILE A 134 11.82 -1.69 -9.84
N ASP A 135 13.09 -2.08 -9.89
CA ASP A 135 13.50 -3.49 -9.90
C ASP A 135 13.27 -4.08 -8.50
N TRP A 136 12.08 -4.61 -8.27
CA TRP A 136 11.68 -5.15 -6.97
C TRP A 136 12.49 -6.38 -6.58
N ASP A 137 12.96 -7.20 -7.52
CA ASP A 137 13.73 -8.39 -7.18
C ASP A 137 15.14 -8.01 -6.69
N GLY A 138 15.78 -7.04 -7.34
CA GLY A 138 17.06 -6.47 -6.88
C GLY A 138 16.92 -5.64 -5.60
N PHE A 139 15.80 -4.95 -5.41
CA PHE A 139 15.58 -4.07 -4.27
C PHE A 139 15.02 -4.77 -3.03
N ARG A 140 14.33 -5.89 -3.19
CA ARG A 140 13.64 -6.62 -2.11
C ARG A 140 14.54 -6.93 -0.91
N PRO A 141 15.77 -7.47 -1.06
CA PRO A 141 16.59 -7.87 0.09
C PRO A 141 16.88 -6.71 1.05
N CYS A 142 17.15 -5.52 0.51
CA CYS A 142 17.36 -4.33 1.34
C CYS A 142 16.04 -3.71 1.83
N TRP A 143 14.96 -3.83 1.06
CA TRP A 143 13.67 -3.26 1.44
C TRP A 143 13.00 -4.03 2.57
N GLU A 144 12.98 -5.37 2.55
CA GLU A 144 12.35 -6.19 3.59
C GLU A 144 12.98 -5.98 4.98
N GLN A 145 14.30 -5.80 5.03
CA GLN A 145 15.01 -5.50 6.28
C GLN A 145 14.61 -4.14 6.87
N VAL A 146 14.35 -3.15 6.01
CA VAL A 146 14.02 -1.78 6.43
C VAL A 146 12.52 -1.61 6.70
N VAL A 147 11.67 -2.32 5.94
CA VAL A 147 10.21 -2.32 6.15
C VAL A 147 9.88 -2.86 7.53
N LEU A 148 10.49 -3.95 7.99
CA LEU A 148 10.24 -4.52 9.31
C LEU A 148 10.46 -3.49 10.44
N LEU A 149 11.54 -2.71 10.38
CA LEU A 149 11.85 -1.65 11.34
C LEU A 149 10.87 -0.46 11.26
N ALA A 150 10.43 -0.09 10.05
CA ALA A 150 9.46 0.98 9.85
C ALA A 150 8.01 0.51 10.13
N HIS A 151 7.74 -0.80 10.11
CA HIS A 151 6.41 -1.38 10.24
C HIS A 151 5.88 -1.18 11.66
N GLU A 152 6.71 -1.47 12.66
CA GLU A 152 6.38 -1.31 14.09
C GLU A 152 6.06 0.16 14.40
N GLN A 153 6.92 1.09 13.98
CA GLN A 153 6.72 2.53 14.21
C GLN A 153 5.47 3.09 13.52
N LYS A 154 5.16 2.63 12.30
CA LYS A 154 3.95 3.04 11.57
C LYS A 154 2.67 2.43 12.16
N MET A 155 2.72 1.17 12.59
CA MET A 155 1.59 0.52 13.27
C MET A 155 1.23 1.29 14.55
N GLU A 156 2.21 1.65 15.38
CA GLU A 156 1.95 2.43 16.60
C GLU A 156 1.32 3.80 16.32
N LEU A 157 1.77 4.50 15.28
CA LEU A 157 1.33 5.88 15.00
C LEU A 157 0.01 5.98 14.22
N MET A 158 -0.30 4.99 13.38
CA MET A 158 -1.41 5.08 12.42
C MET A 158 -2.56 4.12 12.70
N TRP A 159 -2.28 2.93 13.26
CA TRP A 159 -3.32 1.96 13.58
C TRP A 159 -4.41 2.54 14.51
N PRO A 160 -4.07 3.28 15.58
CA PRO A 160 -5.08 3.92 16.41
C PRO A 160 -5.94 4.94 15.66
N LYS A 161 -5.39 5.62 14.66
CA LYS A 161 -6.11 6.63 13.86
C LYS A 161 -7.08 5.99 12.87
N LEU A 162 -6.65 4.91 12.19
CA LEU A 162 -7.52 4.13 11.31
C LEU A 162 -8.66 3.46 12.09
N VAL A 163 -8.36 2.92 13.29
CA VAL A 163 -9.36 2.33 14.19
C VAL A 163 -10.31 3.39 14.76
N ALA A 164 -9.82 4.57 15.15
CA ALA A 164 -10.67 5.66 15.63
C ALA A 164 -11.63 6.15 14.55
N PHE A 165 -11.14 6.34 13.32
CA PHE A 165 -11.97 6.74 12.18
C PHE A 165 -13.05 5.69 11.86
N HIS A 166 -12.74 4.41 12.01
CA HIS A 166 -13.73 3.32 11.87
C HIS A 166 -14.84 3.38 12.92
N ARG A 167 -14.49 3.67 14.19
CA ARG A 167 -15.49 3.80 15.26
C ARG A 167 -16.41 4.99 15.05
N ASP A 168 -15.86 6.13 14.62
CA ASP A 168 -16.62 7.36 14.38
C ASP A 168 -17.56 7.24 13.17
N SER A 169 -17.19 6.44 12.16
CA SER A 169 -18.04 6.17 11.00
C SER A 169 -19.15 5.13 11.25
N GLN A 170 -19.10 4.41 12.37
CA GLN A 170 -20.19 3.54 12.84
C GLN A 170 -21.18 4.27 13.79
N HIS A 171 -20.86 5.49 14.23
CA HIS A 171 -21.67 6.27 15.18
C HIS A 171 -22.29 7.54 14.56
N LYS A 172 -22.18 7.73 13.24
CA LYS A 172 -23.00 8.73 12.54
C LYS A 172 -24.36 8.11 12.20
N PRO A 173 -25.49 8.70 12.67
CA PRO A 173 -26.83 8.22 12.40
C PRO A 173 -27.18 8.27 10.91
#